data_AF-A0A4R4VL92-F1
#
_entry.id   AF-A0A4R4VL92-F1
#
_cell.length_a   1.000
_cell.length_b   1.000
_cell.length_c   1.000
_cell.angle_alpha   90.00
_cell.angle_beta   90.00
_cell.angle_gamma   90.00
#
_symmetry.space_group_name_H-M   'P 1'
#
loop_
_entity.id
_entity.type
_entity.pdbx_description
1 polymer ?
#
loop_
_entity_poly.entity_id
_entity_poly.type
_entity_poly.pdbx_seq_one_letter_code
_entity_poly.pdbx_strand_id
1 'polypeptide(L)'
;MRGVQSPGAPGRTVPVKRGLGQHAADGMHPDEAHERLQRGASQAMRSHATTAPASVPQPPRLEVDLHQPRTADLAALLSGLTRSGRTGAFDAETMTAAYGMLHVIAALTQNGP
;
A
#
# COMPACT_ATOMS: atom_id res chain seq x y z
N MET A 1 -20.61 -2.68 8.82
CA MET A 1 -19.17 -2.42 8.67
C MET A 1 -19.00 -1.08 7.97
N ARG A 2 -18.64 -0.03 8.72
CA ARG A 2 -18.34 1.30 8.16
C ARG A 2 -17.06 1.16 7.33
N GLY A 3 -17.10 1.56 6.06
CA GLY A 3 -15.89 1.67 5.26
C GLY A 3 -14.92 2.61 5.97
N VAL A 4 -13.75 2.10 6.33
CA VAL A 4 -12.63 2.95 6.75
C VAL A 4 -12.31 3.82 5.55
N GLN A 5 -12.72 5.09 5.61
CA GLN A 5 -12.08 6.13 4.79
C GLN A 5 -10.65 6.19 5.29
N SER A 6 -9.71 5.68 4.51
CA SER A 6 -8.29 5.98 4.72
C SER A 6 -8.14 7.50 4.81
N PRO A 7 -7.32 8.04 5.72
CA PRO A 7 -6.98 9.45 5.72
C PRO A 7 -6.55 9.80 4.30
N GLY A 8 -7.25 10.76 3.67
CA GLY A 8 -7.17 10.99 2.24
C GLY A 8 -5.72 11.20 1.81
N ALA A 9 -5.19 10.25 1.05
CA ALA A 9 -3.97 10.49 0.28
C ALA A 9 -4.19 11.74 -0.57
N PRO A 10 -3.20 12.64 -0.69
CA PRO A 10 -3.34 13.84 -1.51
C PRO A 10 -3.69 13.42 -2.94
N GLY A 11 -4.85 13.87 -3.43
CA GLY A 11 -5.30 13.57 -4.79
C GLY A 11 -6.79 13.25 -4.88
N ARG A 12 -7.23 13.02 -6.11
CA ARG A 12 -8.62 12.69 -6.43
C ARG A 12 -8.81 11.19 -6.53
N THR A 13 -9.87 10.67 -5.93
CA THR A 13 -10.28 9.27 -6.06
C THR A 13 -11.57 9.15 -6.89
N VAL A 14 -11.72 8.03 -7.60
CA VAL A 14 -12.93 7.67 -8.35
C VAL A 14 -13.30 6.23 -7.97
N PRO A 15 -14.24 6.03 -7.02
CA PRO A 15 -14.67 4.69 -6.65
C PRO A 15 -15.49 4.06 -7.78
N VAL A 16 -15.00 2.93 -8.33
CA VAL A 16 -15.67 2.15 -9.38
C VAL A 16 -16.23 0.80 -8.87
N LYS A 17 -15.88 0.42 -7.65
CA LYS A 17 -16.44 -0.73 -6.94
C LYS A 17 -16.44 -0.47 -5.45
N ARG A 18 -17.33 -1.14 -4.73
CA ARG A 18 -17.39 -1.13 -3.27
C ARG A 18 -17.17 -2.55 -2.76
N GLY A 19 -16.13 -2.75 -1.95
CA GLY A 19 -15.91 -4.04 -1.29
C GLY A 19 -17.03 -4.38 -0.31
N LEU A 20 -17.63 -5.56 -0.46
CA LEU A 20 -18.62 -6.14 0.45
C LEU A 20 -18.01 -7.22 1.37
N GLY A 21 -16.92 -7.84 0.92
CA GLY A 21 -16.10 -8.81 1.66
C GLY A 21 -14.77 -9.04 0.95
N GLN A 22 -13.92 -9.94 1.45
CA GLN A 22 -12.62 -10.22 0.83
C GLN A 22 -12.74 -10.65 -0.64
N HIS A 23 -13.79 -11.39 -0.97
CA HIS A 23 -14.04 -11.93 -2.32
C HIS A 23 -15.35 -11.44 -2.94
N ALA A 24 -15.94 -10.37 -2.40
CA ALA A 24 -17.21 -9.84 -2.88
C ALA A 24 -17.13 -8.32 -3.01
N ALA A 25 -17.62 -7.81 -4.14
CA ALA A 25 -17.72 -6.39 -4.39
C ALA A 25 -18.99 -6.08 -5.18
N ASP A 26 -19.57 -4.93 -4.88
CA ASP A 26 -20.59 -4.30 -5.69
C ASP A 26 -19.88 -3.46 -6.77
N GLY A 27 -20.04 -3.86 -8.02
CA GLY A 27 -19.29 -3.34 -9.16
C GLY A 27 -20.16 -2.49 -10.09
N MET A 28 -19.59 -1.40 -10.57
CA MET A 28 -20.19 -0.60 -11.63
C MET A 28 -20.06 -1.28 -12.99
N HIS A 29 -20.99 -0.99 -13.91
CA HIS A 29 -20.85 -1.43 -15.30
C HIS A 29 -19.55 -0.89 -15.92
N PRO A 30 -18.79 -1.69 -16.70
CA PRO A 30 -17.48 -1.28 -17.22
C PRO A 30 -17.48 0.05 -17.98
N ASP A 31 -18.48 0.29 -18.83
CA ASP A 31 -18.57 1.54 -19.61
C ASP A 31 -18.75 2.76 -18.70
N GLU A 32 -19.62 2.64 -17.70
CA GLU A 32 -19.84 3.71 -16.74
C GLU A 32 -18.58 3.96 -15.88
N ALA A 33 -17.89 2.89 -15.47
CA ALA A 33 -16.63 2.99 -14.75
C ALA A 33 -15.56 3.70 -15.59
N HIS A 34 -15.47 3.37 -16.88
CA HIS A 34 -14.54 3.99 -17.81
C HIS A 34 -14.80 5.49 -17.95
N GLU A 35 -16.05 5.89 -18.20
CA GLU A 35 -16.43 7.31 -18.30
C GLU A 35 -16.13 8.09 -17.02
N ARG A 36 -16.37 7.50 -15.85
CA ARG A 36 -16.07 8.15 -14.56
C ARG A 36 -14.57 8.28 -14.35
N LEU A 37 -13.77 7.28 -14.72
CA LEU A 37 -12.31 7.31 -14.63
C LEU A 37 -11.74 8.38 -15.57
N GLN A 38 -12.18 8.46 -16.83
CA GLN A 38 -11.75 9.49 -17.78
C GLN A 38 -12.04 10.91 -17.26
N ARG A 39 -13.26 11.13 -16.77
CA ARG A 39 -13.64 12.43 -16.17
C ARG A 39 -12.83 12.75 -14.93
N GLY A 40 -12.58 11.76 -14.07
CA GLY A 40 -11.79 11.92 -12.87
C GLY A 40 -10.33 12.25 -13.17
N ALA A 41 -9.70 11.54 -14.10
CA ALA A 41 -8.34 11.81 -14.57
C ALA A 41 -8.21 13.23 -15.13
N SER A 42 -9.15 13.63 -16.00
CA SER A 42 -9.18 14.99 -16.55
C SER A 42 -9.26 16.07 -15.46
N GLN A 43 -10.06 15.83 -14.42
CA GLN A 43 -10.19 16.77 -13.31
C GLN A 43 -8.94 16.78 -12.42
N ALA A 44 -8.35 15.61 -12.16
CA ALA A 44 -7.10 15.50 -11.40
C ALA A 44 -5.94 16.25 -12.08
N MET A 45 -5.83 16.12 -13.41
CA MET A 45 -4.83 16.86 -14.19
C MET A 45 -5.05 18.38 -14.13
N ARG A 46 -6.30 18.86 -14.09
CA ARG A 46 -6.59 20.28 -13.92
C ARG A 46 -6.22 20.81 -12.53
N SER A 47 -6.31 19.97 -11.50
CA SER A 47 -5.97 20.34 -10.11
C SER A 47 -4.58 19.87 -9.66
N HIS A 48 -3.72 19.42 -10.57
CA HIS A 48 -2.42 18.83 -10.20
C HIS A 48 -1.52 19.84 -9.48
N ALA A 49 -1.53 21.11 -9.89
CA ALA A 49 -0.72 22.17 -9.31
C ALA A 49 -1.04 22.45 -7.83
N THR A 50 -2.25 22.11 -7.36
CA THR A 50 -2.67 22.26 -5.96
C THR A 50 -2.52 20.97 -5.15
N THR A 51 -2.03 19.89 -5.78
CA THR A 51 -1.85 18.59 -5.11
C THR A 51 -0.39 18.43 -4.74
N ALA A 52 -0.07 18.56 -3.46
CA ALA A 52 1.29 18.34 -2.97
C ALA A 52 1.63 16.83 -2.97
N PRO A 53 2.88 16.46 -3.29
CA PRO A 53 3.36 15.09 -3.08
C PRO A 53 3.21 14.69 -1.61
N ALA A 54 2.89 13.41 -1.38
CA ALA A 54 2.93 12.85 -0.03
C ALA A 54 4.37 12.90 0.50
N SER A 55 4.54 13.50 1.68
CA SER A 55 5.84 13.55 2.37
C SER A 55 5.90 12.49 3.46
N VAL A 56 7.04 11.81 3.56
CA VAL A 56 7.32 10.81 4.59
C VAL A 56 8.54 11.27 5.39
N PRO A 57 8.51 11.25 6.74
CA PRO A 57 9.65 11.61 7.56
C PRO A 57 10.92 10.84 7.18
N GLN A 58 12.06 11.52 7.17
CA GLN A 58 13.37 10.95 6.83
C GLN A 58 14.31 10.96 8.06
N PRO A 59 15.15 9.92 8.25
CA PRO A 59 15.15 8.65 7.50
C PRO A 59 13.90 7.81 7.83
N PRO A 60 13.33 7.08 6.85
CA PRO A 60 12.12 6.32 7.09
C PRO A 60 12.40 5.04 7.87
N ARG A 61 11.48 4.71 8.77
CA ARG A 61 11.42 3.42 9.42
C ARG A 61 10.31 2.58 8.80
N LEU A 62 10.67 1.43 8.23
CA LEU A 62 9.72 0.46 7.71
C LEU A 62 9.29 -0.48 8.83
N GLU A 63 7.98 -0.62 9.04
CA GLU A 63 7.41 -1.64 9.91
C GLU A 63 6.39 -2.49 9.12
N VAL A 64 6.50 -3.81 9.22
CA VAL A 64 5.64 -4.76 8.49
C VAL A 64 5.11 -5.82 9.45
N ASP A 65 3.79 -5.83 9.70
CA ASP A 65 3.11 -6.94 10.37
C ASP A 65 2.87 -8.07 9.38
N LEU A 66 3.54 -9.20 9.59
CA LEU A 66 3.52 -10.35 8.69
C LEU A 66 2.45 -11.33 9.12
N HIS A 67 1.53 -11.70 8.24
CA HIS A 67 0.43 -12.58 8.63
C HIS A 67 0.88 -13.97 9.13
N GLN A 68 1.91 -14.56 8.52
CA GLN A 68 2.39 -15.91 8.83
C GLN A 68 3.66 -15.87 9.69
N PRO A 69 3.73 -16.60 10.83
CA PRO A 69 4.94 -16.68 11.66
C PRO A 69 6.19 -17.11 10.87
N ARG A 70 6.04 -18.07 9.94
CA ARG A 70 7.13 -18.51 9.06
C ARG A 70 7.76 -17.38 8.25
N THR A 71 6.95 -16.50 7.66
CA THR A 71 7.48 -15.35 6.91
C THR A 71 8.28 -14.45 7.83
N ALA A 72 7.83 -14.25 9.06
CA ALA A 72 8.57 -13.48 10.04
C ALA A 72 9.88 -14.19 10.45
N ASP A 73 9.94 -15.52 10.46
CA ASP A 73 11.17 -16.28 10.73
C ASP A 73 12.17 -16.08 9.59
N LEU A 74 11.73 -16.19 8.34
CA LEU A 74 12.57 -15.95 7.17
C LEU A 74 13.03 -14.50 7.07
N ALA A 75 12.14 -13.54 7.34
CA ALA A 75 12.47 -12.13 7.30
C ALA A 75 13.54 -11.77 8.34
N ALA A 76 13.54 -12.40 9.51
CA ALA A 76 14.55 -12.18 10.55
C ALA A 76 15.97 -12.57 10.14
N LEU A 77 16.16 -13.31 9.03
CA LEU A 77 17.47 -13.61 8.45
C LEU A 77 18.03 -12.46 7.60
N LEU A 78 17.19 -11.48 7.23
CA LEU A 78 17.61 -10.34 6.44
C LEU A 78 18.44 -9.38 7.29
N SER A 79 19.60 -8.98 6.79
CA SER A 79 20.50 -8.07 7.48
C SER A 79 19.81 -6.72 7.76
N GLY A 80 19.94 -6.24 9.00
CA GLY A 80 19.37 -4.97 9.44
C GLY A 80 17.88 -5.03 9.79
N LEU A 81 17.18 -6.13 9.54
CA LEU A 81 15.80 -6.31 9.97
C LEU A 81 15.77 -6.79 11.43
N THR A 82 15.10 -6.04 12.30
CA THR A 82 14.78 -6.48 13.65
C THR A 82 13.36 -7.03 13.68
N ARG A 83 13.09 -8.01 14.54
CA ARG A 83 11.75 -8.61 14.68
C ARG A 83 11.24 -8.51 16.10
N SER A 84 9.96 -8.18 16.22
CA SER A 84 9.19 -8.27 17.46
C SER A 84 7.87 -8.99 17.20
N GLY A 85 7.71 -10.20 17.74
CA GLY A 85 6.52 -11.01 17.52
C GLY A 85 6.33 -11.38 16.05
N ARG A 86 5.39 -10.73 15.37
CA ARG A 86 5.12 -10.91 13.93
C ARG A 86 5.52 -9.70 13.08
N THR A 87 6.05 -8.67 13.72
CA THR A 87 6.40 -7.40 13.08
C THR A 87 7.90 -7.36 12.81
N GLY A 88 8.27 -7.14 11.55
CA GLY A 88 9.64 -6.79 11.16
C GLY A 88 9.81 -5.28 11.10
N ALA A 89 10.94 -4.77 11.54
CA ALA A 89 11.30 -3.35 11.50
C ALA A 89 12.69 -3.14 10.90
N PHE A 90 12.80 -2.18 9.97
CA PHE A 90 14.04 -1.83 9.27
C PHE A 90 14.18 -0.31 9.22
N ASP A 91 15.29 0.20 9.76
CA ASP A 91 15.66 1.61 9.64
C ASP A 91 16.36 1.81 8.29
N ALA A 92 15.68 2.49 7.36
CA ALA A 92 16.15 2.68 6.00
C ALA A 92 16.75 4.08 5.82
N GLU A 93 17.83 4.18 5.07
CA GLU A 93 18.45 5.48 4.75
C GLU A 93 17.59 6.33 3.79
N THR A 94 16.78 5.66 2.96
CA THR A 94 15.93 6.31 1.94
C THR A 94 14.63 5.54 1.77
N MET A 95 13.61 6.20 1.22
CA MET A 95 12.35 5.54 0.84
C MET A 95 12.56 4.43 -0.20
N THR A 96 13.55 4.56 -1.07
CA THR A 96 13.91 3.52 -2.04
C THR A 96 14.47 2.29 -1.34
N ALA A 97 15.33 2.45 -0.33
CA ALA A 97 15.85 1.35 0.48
C ALA A 97 14.73 0.67 1.29
N ALA A 98 13.82 1.46 1.88
CA ALA A 98 12.63 0.94 2.56
C ALA A 98 11.75 0.11 1.62
N TYR A 99 11.47 0.62 0.41
CA TYR A 99 10.66 -0.08 -0.58
C TYR A 99 11.34 -1.35 -1.11
N GLY A 100 12.67 -1.30 -1.30
CA GLY A 100 13.46 -2.48 -1.66
C GLY A 100 13.36 -3.58 -0.60
N MET A 101 13.52 -3.23 0.68
CA MET A 101 13.34 -4.18 1.80
C MET A 101 11.92 -4.75 1.83
N LEU A 102 10.88 -3.92 1.67
CA LEU A 102 9.49 -4.38 1.58
C LEU A 102 9.30 -5.39 0.43
N HIS A 103 9.94 -5.16 -0.71
CA HIS A 103 9.87 -6.05 -1.86
C HIS A 103 10.53 -7.41 -1.57
N VAL A 104 11.68 -7.42 -0.90
CA VAL A 104 12.33 -8.66 -0.45
C VAL A 104 11.43 -9.43 0.51
N ILE A 105 10.85 -8.75 1.51
CA ILE A 105 9.91 -9.36 2.45
C ILE A 105 8.68 -9.94 1.72
N ALA A 106 8.14 -9.22 0.74
CA ALA A 106 7.01 -9.67 -0.07
C ALA A 106 7.38 -10.85 -1.00
N ALA A 107 8.64 -11.03 -1.37
CA ALA A 107 9.08 -12.22 -2.09
C ALA A 107 9.15 -13.45 -1.17
N LEU A 108 9.48 -13.26 0.12
CA LEU A 108 9.49 -14.35 1.10
C LEU A 108 8.10 -14.93 1.37
N THR A 109 7.02 -14.15 1.17
CA THR A 109 5.64 -14.66 1.29
C THR A 109 5.24 -15.56 0.12
N GLN A 110 5.88 -15.39 -1.04
CA GLN A 110 5.55 -16.11 -2.28
C GLN A 110 6.35 -17.40 -2.46
N ASN A 111 7.51 -17.52 -1.80
CA ASN A 111 8.42 -18.66 -1.93
C ASN A 111 8.27 -19.68 -0.77
N GLY A 112 7.10 -19.73 -0.13
CA GLY A 112 6.77 -20.81 0.78
C GLY A 112 6.41 -22.08 0.00
N PRO A 113 6.84 -23.29 0.44
CA PRO A 113 6.28 -24.54 -0.06
C PRO A 113 4.79 -24.67 0.29
#